data_AF-A0A537XQQ2-F1
#
_entry.id   AF-A0A537XQQ2-F1
#
_cell.length_a   1.000
_cell.length_b   1.000
_cell.length_c   1.000
_cell.angle_alpha   90.00
_cell.angle_beta   90.00
_cell.angle_gamma   90.00
#
_symmetry.space_group_name_H-M   'P 1'
#
loop_
_entity.id
_entity.type
_entity.pdbx_description
1 polymer ?
#
loop_
_entity_poly.entity_id
_entity_poly.type
_entity_poly.pdbx_seq_one_letter_code
_entity_poly.pdbx_strand_id
1 'polypeptide(L)' 'MVEVVTEWMEGALDDDARAAVEEHLAICPDCIAYVDQLRTTTTLAARLAASDDPPPPAVKDRLLAAFRASRPA' A
#
# COMPACT_ATOMS: atom_id res chain seq x y z
N MET A 1 -7.22 6.03 -9.89
CA MET A 1 -5.84 5.93 -10.41
C MET A 1 -4.89 5.37 -9.36
N VAL A 2 -4.76 5.97 -8.18
CA VAL A 2 -3.90 5.42 -7.09
C VAL A 2 -4.33 3.99 -6.72
N GLU A 3 -5.64 3.78 -6.49
CA GLU A 3 -6.19 2.47 -6.11
C GLU A 3 -5.83 1.36 -7.11
N VAL A 4 -6.04 1.59 -8.41
CA VAL A 4 -5.68 0.62 -9.47
C VAL A 4 -4.19 0.31 -9.50
N VAL A 5 -3.33 1.32 -9.31
CA VAL A 5 -1.87 1.10 -9.28
C VAL A 5 -1.45 0.34 -8.03
N THR A 6 -2.06 0.62 -6.89
CA THR A 6 -1.84 -0.12 -5.64
C THR A 6 -2.32 -1.57 -5.78
N GLU A 7 -3.52 -1.81 -6.30
CA GLU A 7 -4.06 -3.15 -6.56
C GLU A 7 -3.16 -3.93 -7.53
N TRP A 8 -2.64 -3.28 -8.57
CA TRP A 8 -1.66 -3.88 -9.48
C TRP A 8 -0.36 -4.26 -8.75
N MET A 9 0.19 -3.36 -7.93
CA MET A 9 1.40 -3.63 -7.14
C MET A 9 1.21 -4.75 -6.12
N GLU A 10 0.00 -4.89 -5.58
CA GLU A 10 -0.37 -5.91 -4.59
C GLU A 10 -0.84 -7.23 -5.22
N GLY A 11 -0.97 -7.27 -6.56
CA GLY A 11 -1.45 -8.45 -7.28
C GLY A 11 -2.93 -8.76 -7.05
N ALA A 12 -3.73 -7.73 -6.76
CA ALA A 12 -5.16 -7.83 -6.46
C ALA A 12 -6.07 -7.66 -7.69
N LEU A 13 -5.51 -7.28 -8.85
CA LEU A 13 -6.24 -7.17 -10.11
C LEU A 13 -6.50 -8.54 -10.74
N ASP A 14 -7.60 -8.65 -11.49
CA ASP A 14 -7.79 -9.74 -12.44
C ASP A 14 -6.81 -9.63 -13.63
N ASP A 15 -6.73 -10.68 -14.44
CA ASP A 15 -5.75 -10.77 -15.52
C ASP A 15 -5.96 -9.70 -16.60
N ASP A 16 -7.21 -9.36 -16.92
CA ASP A 16 -7.54 -8.35 -17.93
C ASP A 16 -7.14 -6.95 -17.46
N ALA A 17 -7.47 -6.59 -16.22
CA ALA A 17 -7.11 -5.31 -15.62
C ALA A 17 -5.59 -5.19 -15.43
N ARG A 18 -4.92 -6.28 -15.04
CA ARG A 18 -3.45 -6.31 -14.95
C ARG A 18 -2.79 -6.07 -16.31
N ALA A 19 -3.25 -6.74 -17.36
CA ALA A 19 -2.73 -6.55 -18.71
C ALA A 19 -2.91 -5.09 -19.20
N ALA A 20 -4.06 -4.47 -18.92
CA ALA A 20 -4.30 -3.07 -19.26
C ALA A 20 -3.33 -2.11 -18.56
N VAL A 21 -2.98 -2.36 -17.29
CA VAL A 21 -1.96 -1.57 -16.58
C VAL A 21 -0.58 -1.78 -17.19
N GLU A 22 -0.21 -3.02 -17.51
CA GLU A 22 1.09 -3.35 -18.13
C GLU A 22 1.24 -2.69 -19.52
N GLU A 23 0.20 -2.71 -20.34
CA GLU A 23 0.15 -2.01 -21.63
C GLU A 23 0.35 -0.49 -21.45
N HIS A 24 -0.32 0.10 -20.48
CA HIS A 24 -0.19 1.53 -20.19
C HIS A 24 1.22 1.91 -19.73
N LEU A 25 1.81 1.10 -18.85
CA LEU A 25 3.19 1.31 -18.36
C LEU A 25 4.23 1.16 -19.49
N ALA A 26 3.92 0.44 -20.56
CA ALA A 26 4.81 0.35 -21.72
C ALA A 26 4.89 1.64 -22.55
N ILE A 27 3.89 2.53 -22.46
CA ILE A 27 3.76 3.70 -23.35
C ILE A 27 3.76 5.05 -22.64
N CYS A 28 3.59 5.09 -21.31
CA CYS A 28 3.39 6.33 -20.55
C CYS A 28 4.54 6.58 -19.55
N PRO A 29 5.51 7.46 -19.89
CA PRO A 29 6.62 7.80 -19.00
C PRO A 29 6.20 8.36 -17.64
N ASP A 30 5.12 9.17 -17.61
CA ASP A 30 4.62 9.76 -16.36
C ASP A 30 4.08 8.70 -15.41
N CYS A 31 3.43 7.66 -15.94
CA CYS A 31 2.95 6.54 -15.12
C CYS A 31 4.08 5.64 -14.64
N ILE A 32 5.16 5.48 -15.42
CA ILE A 32 6.38 4.80 -14.95
C ILE A 32 6.96 5.57 -13.75
N ALA A 33 7.13 6.90 -13.88
CA ALA A 33 7.64 7.73 -12.80
C ALA A 33 6.75 7.69 -11.55
N TYR A 34 5.43 7.67 -11.74
CA TYR A 34 4.47 7.55 -10.66
C TYR A 34 4.60 6.22 -9.90
N VAL A 35 4.71 5.09 -10.62
CA VAL A 35 4.94 3.78 -10.00
C VAL A 35 6.25 3.75 -9.22
N ASP A 36 7.32 4.34 -9.74
CA ASP A 36 8.61 4.38 -9.05
C ASP A 36 8.55 5.23 -7.76
N GLN A 37 7.77 6.31 -7.74
CA GLN A 37 7.50 7.07 -6.52
C GLN A 37 6.76 6.22 -5.48
N LEU A 38 5.73 5.47 -5.90
CA LEU A 38 4.98 4.60 -4.99
C LEU A 38 5.87 3.48 -4.43
N ARG A 39 6.66 2.81 -5.27
CA ARG A 39 7.65 1.80 -4.83
C ARG A 39 8.65 2.34 -3.82
N THR A 40 9.13 3.57 -4.04
CA THR A 40 10.05 4.24 -3.11
C THR A 40 9.37 4.45 -1.76
N THR A 41 8.13 4.94 -1.78
CA THR A 41 7.33 5.18 -0.57
C THR A 41 7.11 3.89 0.21
N THR A 42 6.69 2.81 -0.47
CA THR A 42 6.48 1.49 0.13
C THR A 42 7.78 0.94 0.74
N THR A 43 8.91 1.10 0.05
CA THR A 43 10.23 0.66 0.55
C THR A 43 10.61 1.40 1.83
N LEU A 44 10.41 2.71 1.88
CA LEU A 44 10.71 3.53 3.06
C LEU A 44 9.79 3.16 4.23
N ALA A 45 8.50 2.97 3.97
CA ALA A 45 7.53 2.54 4.98
C ALA A 45 7.88 1.15 5.54
N ALA A 46 8.26 0.21 4.68
CA ALA A 46 8.68 -1.13 5.10
C ALA A 46 9.93 -1.09 6.00
N ARG A 47 10.90 -0.22 5.70
CA ARG A 47 12.09 -0.02 6.56
C ARG A 47 11.72 0.52 7.93
N LEU A 48 10.78 1.47 8.00
CA LEU A 48 10.29 1.98 9.28
C LEU A 48 9.55 0.89 10.07
N ALA A 49 8.70 0.11 9.41
CA ALA A 49 7.99 -1.00 10.04
C ALA A 49 8.93 -2.10 10.55
N ALA A 50 10.07 -2.31 9.87
CA ALA A 50 11.11 -3.24 10.27
C ALA A 50 12.08 -2.69 11.33
N SER A 51 11.91 -1.44 11.77
CA SER A 51 12.73 -0.88 12.84
C SER A 51 12.42 -1.55 14.18
N ASP A 52 13.44 -1.71 15.03
CA ASP A 52 13.33 -2.26 16.38
C ASP A 52 12.68 -1.28 17.40
N ASP A 53 12.03 -0.22 16.93
CA ASP A 53 11.34 0.78 17.75
C ASP A 53 9.82 0.67 17.61
N PRO A 54 9.20 -0.36 18.24
CA PRO A 54 7.76 -0.51 18.19
C PRO A 54 7.07 0.64 18.95
N PRO A 55 5.83 1.00 18.57
CA PRO A 55 5.06 1.96 19.33
C PRO A 55 4.91 1.50 20.79
N PRO A 56 4.88 2.43 21.77
CA PRO A 56 4.77 2.08 23.18
C PRO A 56 3.58 1.14 23.42
N PRO A 57 3.71 0.08 24.25
CA PRO A 57 2.65 -0.90 24.46
C PRO A 57 1.29 -0.27 24.82
N ALA A 58 1.30 0.78 25.64
CA ALA A 58 0.09 1.52 26.02
C ALA A 58 -0.65 2.17 24.84
N VAL A 59 0.07 2.56 23.78
CA VAL A 59 -0.54 3.09 22.54
C VAL A 59 -1.21 1.94 21.78
N LYS A 60 -0.52 0.81 21.62
CA LYS A 60 -1.09 -0.40 20.99
C LYS A 60 -2.36 -0.85 21.70
N ASP A 61 -2.34 -0.93 23.03
CA ASP A 61 -3.50 -1.35 23.82
C ASP A 61 -4.69 -0.40 23.66
N ARG A 62 -4.43 0.92 23.63
CA ARG A 62 -5.46 1.93 23.40
C ARG A 62 -6.09 1.80 22.01
N LEU A 63 -5.28 1.59 20.97
CA LEU A 63 -5.76 1.38 19.60
C LEU A 63 -6.61 0.11 19.50
N LEU A 64 -6.16 -1.00 20.08
CA LEU A 64 -6.90 -2.26 20.08
C LEU A 64 -8.23 -2.14 20.83
N ALA A 65 -8.27 -1.42 21.96
CA ALA A 65 -9.51 -1.14 22.68
C ALA A 65 -10.49 -0.31 21.83
N ALA A 66 -9.99 0.73 21.15
CA ALA A 66 -10.81 1.56 20.27
C ALA A 66 -11.40 0.77 19.10
N PHE A 67 -10.60 -0.06 18.41
CA PHE A 67 -11.08 -0.90 17.30
C PHE A 67 -12.10 -1.95 17.74
N ARG A 68 -11.95 -2.51 18.94
CA ARG A 68 -12.94 -3.44 19.50
C ARG A 68 -14.26 -2.73 19.81
N ALA A 69 -14.20 -1.51 20.32
CA ALA A 69 -15.39 -0.71 20.62
C ALA A 69 -16.11 -0.19 19.36
N SER A 70 -15.39 -0.01 18.25
CA SER A 70 -15.97 0.47 16.98
C SER A 70 -16.51 -0.63 16.07
N ARG A 71 -16.40 -1.91 16.46
CA ARG A 71 -16.93 -3.02 15.65
C ARG A 71 -18.46 -3.01 15.76
N PRO A 72 -19.21 -2.81 14.66
CA PRO A 72 -20.67 -2.91 14.71
C PRO A 72 -21.08 -4.34 15.07
N ALA A 73 -22.19 -4.45 15.80
CA ALA A 73 -22.76 -5.72 16.25
C ALA A 73 -23.23 -6.59 15.08
#